data_AF-A0A7L2BC09-F1
#
_entry.id   AF-A0A7L2BC09-F1
#
_cell.length_a   1.000
_cell.length_b   1.000
_cell.length_c   1.000
_cell.angle_alpha   90.00
_cell.angle_beta   90.00
_cell.angle_gamma   90.00
#
_symmetry.space_group_name_H-M   'P 1'
#
loop_
_entity.id
_entity.type
_entity.pdbx_description
1 polymer ?
#
loop_
_entity_poly.entity_id
_entity_poly.type
_entity_poly.pdbx_seq_one_letter_code
_entity_poly.pdbx_strand_id
1 'polypeptide(L)'
;QLVEVNGSPCLKFTEDEEKMTIPGTKTVYRLYDTAGHPFMDLMALEEEPSPSEGQELVVRVLGRLSETSRVVPTTVEPLHRVYFRHGQV
;
A
#
# COMPACT_ATOMS: atom_id res chain seq x y z
N GLN A 1 1.40 7.63 13.88
CA GLN A 1 1.37 8.88 13.08
C GLN A 1 -0.04 9.05 12.54
N LEU A 2 -0.54 10.28 12.44
CA LEU A 2 -1.83 10.58 11.84
C LEU A 2 -1.68 10.57 10.31
N VAL A 3 -2.51 9.81 9.60
CA VAL A 3 -2.49 9.72 8.13
C VAL A 3 -3.74 10.32 7.48
N GLU A 4 -4.82 10.51 8.24
CA GLU A 4 -6.08 11.07 7.77
C GLU A 4 -6.90 11.62 8.94
N VAL A 5 -7.63 12.72 8.72
CA VAL A 5 -8.64 13.24 9.65
C VAL A 5 -9.86 13.72 8.87
N ASN A 6 -11.06 13.29 9.25
CA ASN A 6 -12.31 13.67 8.59
C ASN A 6 -12.28 13.49 7.05
N GLY A 7 -11.72 12.38 6.57
CA GLY A 7 -11.58 12.12 5.12
C GLY A 7 -10.48 12.94 4.43
N SER A 8 -9.70 13.74 5.17
CA SER A 8 -8.61 14.55 4.63
C SER A 8 -7.25 13.91 4.92
N PRO A 9 -6.48 13.51 3.89
CA PRO A 9 -5.16 12.93 4.07
C PRO A 9 -4.20 13.90 4.78
N CYS A 10 -3.42 13.38 5.73
CA CYS A 10 -2.47 14.15 6.53
C CYS A 10 -1.02 13.72 6.22
N LEU A 11 -0.16 14.70 5.96
CA LEU A 11 1.26 14.52 5.72
C LEU A 11 2.05 15.26 6.79
N LYS A 12 3.02 14.59 7.43
CA LYS A 12 4.02 15.25 8.25
C LYS A 12 5.20 15.70 7.38
N PHE A 13 5.39 17.01 7.30
CA PHE A 13 6.58 17.60 6.68
C PHE A 13 7.79 17.53 7.63
N THR A 14 8.96 17.31 7.06
CA THR A 14 10.26 17.20 7.73
C THR A 14 11.34 17.56 6.71
N GLU A 15 12.48 18.07 7.18
CA GLU A 15 13.64 18.39 6.32
C GLU A 15 14.25 17.13 5.70
N ASP A 16 14.14 16.01 6.40
CA ASP A 16 14.53 14.69 5.91
C ASP A 16 13.37 14.07 5.13
N GLU A 17 13.47 14.09 3.80
CA GLU A 17 12.44 13.59 2.87
C GLU A 17 12.08 12.12 3.12
N GLU A 18 13.06 11.28 3.49
CA GLU A 18 12.82 9.84 3.75
C GLU A 18 11.99 9.62 5.01
N LYS A 19 11.91 10.63 5.90
CA LYS A 19 11.09 10.60 7.10
C LYS A 19 9.69 11.19 6.90
N MET A 20 9.36 11.68 5.71
CA MET A 20 8.00 12.11 5.39
C MET A 20 7.06 10.91 5.44
N THR A 21 5.85 11.15 5.95
CA THR A 21 4.83 10.10 6.00
C THR A 21 4.16 9.91 4.64
N ILE A 22 3.50 8.78 4.42
CA ILE A 22 2.63 8.63 3.24
C ILE A 22 1.20 8.92 3.69
N PRO A 23 0.51 9.92 3.11
CA PRO A 23 -0.81 10.34 3.56
C PRO A 23 -1.91 9.33 3.17
N GLY A 24 -3.09 9.46 3.77
CA GLY A 24 -4.30 8.68 3.46
C GLY A 24 -4.40 7.34 4.19
N THR A 25 -5.61 6.84 4.35
CA THR A 25 -5.86 5.47 4.84
C THR A 25 -5.50 4.46 3.75
N LYS A 26 -4.81 3.37 4.13
CA LYS A 26 -4.19 2.44 3.17
C LYS A 26 -4.48 0.98 3.49
N THR A 27 -4.66 0.21 2.43
CA THR A 27 -4.61 -1.25 2.44
C THR A 27 -3.24 -1.69 1.93
N VAL A 28 -2.65 -2.70 2.59
CA VAL A 28 -1.33 -3.23 2.24
C VAL A 28 -1.49 -4.66 1.74
N TYR A 29 -0.85 -4.96 0.62
CA TYR A 29 -0.84 -6.27 -0.02
C TYR A 29 0.57 -6.79 -0.16
N ARG A 30 0.77 -8.09 -0.04
CA ARG A 30 2.00 -8.78 -0.42
C ARG A 30 1.81 -9.47 -1.77
N LEU A 31 2.74 -9.23 -2.68
CA LEU A 31 2.73 -9.75 -4.04
C LEU A 31 3.73 -10.90 -4.17
N TYR A 32 3.30 -12.00 -4.80
CA TYR A 32 4.11 -13.20 -4.98
C TYR A 32 4.34 -13.55 -6.45
N ASP A 33 5.53 -14.08 -6.73
CA ASP A 33 5.91 -14.58 -8.05
C ASP A 33 5.41 -16.01 -8.31
N THR A 34 5.59 -16.51 -9.54
CA THR A 34 5.18 -17.87 -9.93
C THR A 34 5.81 -19.00 -9.10
N ALA A 35 6.91 -18.74 -8.39
CA ALA A 35 7.55 -19.70 -7.50
C ALA A 35 7.00 -19.62 -6.06
N GLY A 36 6.06 -18.70 -5.79
CA GLY A 36 5.49 -18.46 -4.47
C GLY A 36 6.38 -17.61 -3.57
N HIS A 37 7.39 -16.92 -4.11
CA HIS A 37 8.23 -16.02 -3.32
C HIS A 37 7.63 -14.62 -3.27
N PRO A 38 7.59 -13.98 -2.08
CA PRO A 38 7.17 -12.59 -1.98
C PRO A 38 8.24 -11.69 -2.60
N PHE A 39 7.84 -10.79 -3.50
CA PHE A 39 8.77 -9.88 -4.17
C PHE A 39 8.49 -8.40 -3.90
N MET A 40 7.29 -8.05 -3.43
CA MET A 40 6.89 -6.67 -3.19
C MET A 40 5.76 -6.57 -2.18
N ASP A 41 5.83 -5.58 -1.29
CA ASP A 41 4.66 -5.10 -0.55
C ASP A 41 4.11 -3.85 -1.25
N LEU A 42 2.83 -3.89 -1.60
CA LEU A 42 2.10 -2.83 -2.28
C LEU A 42 1.22 -2.09 -1.28
N MET A 43 1.38 -0.77 -1.20
CA MET A 43 0.46 0.12 -0.52
C MET A 43 -0.50 0.74 -1.53
N ALA A 44 -1.80 0.57 -1.30
CA ALA A 44 -2.88 1.21 -2.04
C ALA A 44 -3.78 1.99 -1.08
N LEU A 45 -4.50 3.00 -1.56
CA LEU A 45 -5.53 3.64 -0.74
C LEU A 45 -6.66 2.64 -0.40
N GLU A 46 -7.37 2.84 0.71
CA GLU A 46 -8.44 1.91 1.13
C GLU A 46 -9.60 1.89 0.12
N GLU A 47 -9.85 3.01 -0.55
CA GLU A 47 -10.87 3.19 -1.58
C GLU A 47 -10.45 2.71 -2.97
N GLU A 48 -9.18 2.37 -3.18
CA GLU A 48 -8.71 1.82 -4.45
C GLU A 48 -9.21 0.37 -4.63
N PRO A 49 -9.52 -0.05 -5.87
CA PRO A 49 -9.83 -1.45 -6.14
C PRO A 49 -8.69 -2.35 -5.70
N SER A 50 -9.01 -3.45 -5.01
CA SER A 50 -8.01 -4.46 -4.67
C SER A 50 -7.33 -5.00 -5.93
N PRO A 51 -5.99 -5.15 -5.91
CA PRO A 51 -5.27 -5.73 -7.04
C PRO A 51 -5.67 -7.19 -7.22
N SER A 52 -5.76 -7.63 -8.47
CA SER A 52 -6.12 -9.00 -8.80
C SER A 52 -4.89 -9.81 -9.21
N GLU A 53 -4.93 -11.11 -8.94
CA GLU A 53 -3.93 -12.07 -9.41
C GLU A 53 -3.89 -12.11 -10.95
N GLY A 54 -2.69 -12.15 -11.53
CA GLY A 54 -2.48 -12.15 -12.97
C GLY A 54 -2.75 -10.82 -13.67
N GLN A 55 -3.17 -9.78 -12.95
CA GLN A 55 -3.39 -8.44 -13.52
C GLN A 55 -2.10 -7.62 -13.49
N GLU A 56 -1.78 -6.92 -14.59
CA GLU A 56 -0.68 -5.95 -14.60
C GLU A 56 -1.01 -4.74 -13.70
N LEU A 57 -0.06 -4.40 -12.83
CA LEU A 57 -0.09 -3.23 -11.96
C LEU A 57 1.03 -2.28 -12.35
N VAL A 58 0.71 -0.98 -12.45
CA VAL A 58 1.71 0.08 -12.55
C VAL A 58 1.94 0.65 -11.15
N VAL A 59 3.14 0.44 -10.63
CA VAL A 59 3.51 0.82 -9.26
C VAL A 59 4.58 1.90 -9.26
N ARG A 60 4.62 2.70 -8.19
CA ARG A 60 5.72 3.65 -7.91
C ARG A 60 6.55 3.11 -6.77
N VAL A 61 7.87 3.15 -6.93
CA VAL A 61 8.79 2.69 -5.89
C VAL A 61 9.10 3.85 -4.94
N LEU A 62 8.87 3.65 -3.65
CA LEU A 62 9.18 4.66 -2.64
C LEU A 62 10.67 4.98 -2.62
N GLY A 63 10.99 6.26 -2.43
CA GLY A 63 12.37 6.77 -2.55
C GLY A 63 12.88 6.91 -3.99
N ARG A 64 12.10 6.47 -5.00
CA ARG A 64 12.44 6.59 -6.43
C ARG A 64 11.25 7.17 -7.21
N LEU A 65 10.79 8.34 -6.80
CA LEU A 65 9.51 8.93 -7.22
C LEU A 65 9.33 9.09 -8.74
N SER A 66 10.43 9.22 -9.49
CA SER A 66 10.44 9.31 -10.96
C SER A 66 10.29 7.96 -11.68
N GLU A 67 10.41 6.83 -10.97
CA GLU A 67 10.40 5.50 -11.55
C GLU A 67 9.04 4.82 -11.33
N THR A 68 8.37 4.51 -12.45
CA THR A 68 7.25 3.58 -12.46
C THR A 68 7.74 2.19 -12.86
N SER A 69 7.18 1.16 -12.24
CA SER A 69 7.44 -0.23 -12.59
C SER A 69 6.14 -0.93 -12.96
N ARG A 70 6.23 -1.93 -13.83
CA ARG A 70 5.11 -2.83 -14.17
C ARG A 70 5.36 -4.17 -13.52
N VAL A 71 4.37 -4.67 -12.79
CA VAL A 71 4.44 -5.98 -12.13
C VAL A 71 3.17 -6.77 -12.41
N VAL A 72 3.31 -8.09 -12.49
CA VAL A 72 2.17 -9.01 -12.62
C VAL A 72 2.30 -10.03 -11.49
N PRO A 73 1.58 -9.86 -10.37
CA PRO A 73 1.61 -10.82 -9.28
C PRO A 73 0.84 -12.09 -9.66
N THR A 74 1.33 -13.25 -9.21
CA THR A 74 0.55 -14.50 -9.31
C THR A 74 -0.35 -14.72 -8.12
N THR A 75 0.03 -14.18 -6.96
CA THR A 75 -0.79 -14.18 -5.75
C THR A 75 -0.74 -12.80 -5.11
N VAL A 76 -1.88 -12.37 -4.59
CA VAL A 76 -2.06 -11.10 -3.89
C VAL A 76 -2.63 -11.38 -2.50
N GLU A 77 -1.87 -11.09 -1.45
CA GLU A 77 -2.29 -11.31 -0.06
C GLU A 77 -2.52 -9.99 0.69
N PRO A 78 -3.73 -9.68 1.20
CA PRO A 78 -3.91 -8.54 2.10
C PRO A 78 -3.23 -8.80 3.45
N LEU A 79 -2.36 -7.88 3.87
CA LEU A 79 -1.57 -8.01 5.11
C LEU A 79 -2.30 -7.50 6.35
N HIS A 80 -3.18 -6.50 6.19
CA HIS A 80 -3.97 -5.97 7.30
C HIS A 80 -5.25 -6.78 7.48
N ARG A 81 -5.57 -7.12 8.73
CA ARG A 81 -6.84 -7.76 9.11
C ARG A 81 -7.56 -6.91 10.15
N VAL A 82 -8.87 -6.76 9.96
CA VAL A 82 -9.74 -6.11 10.95
C VAL A 82 -9.99 -7.11 12.08
N TYR A 83 -9.39 -6.85 13.24
CA TYR A 83 -9.61 -7.62 14.48
C TYR A 83 -10.51 -6.89 15.48
N PHE A 84 -10.81 -5.62 15.23
CA PHE A 84 -11.67 -4.83 16.09
C PHE A 84 -12.34 -3.74 15.26
N ARG A 85 -13.65 -3.63 15.34
CA ARG A 85 -14.43 -2.64 14.61
C ARG A 85 -15.66 -2.24 15.42
N HIS A 86 -15.94 -0.94 15.48
CA HIS A 86 -17.10 -0.38 16.17
C HIS A 86 -17.29 -0.86 17.63
N GLY A 87 -16.19 -0.97 18.39
CA GLY A 87 -16.25 -1.35 19.79
C GLY A 87 -16.30 -2.87 20.06
N GLN A 88 -16.16 -3.70 19.02
CA GLN A 88 -16.24 -5.16 19.11
C GLN A 88 -15.01 -5.82 18.48
N VAL A 89 -14.56 -6.93 19.07
CA VAL A 89 -13.53 -7.83 18.51
C VAL A 89 -14.12 -8.62 17.35
#